data_AF-A0A2S2R8W3-F1
#
_entry.id   AF-A0A2S2R8W3-F1
#
_cell.length_a   1.000
_cell.length_b   1.000
_cell.length_c   1.000
_cell.angle_alpha   90.00
_cell.angle_beta   90.00
_cell.angle_gamma   90.00
#
_symmetry.space_group_name_H-M   'P 1'
#
loop_
_entity.id
_entity.type
_entity.pdbx_description
1 polymer ?
#
loop_
_entity_poly.entity_id
_entity_poly.type
_entity_poly.pdbx_seq_one_letter_code
_entity_poly.pdbx_strand_id
1 'polypeptide(L)'
;MREGTAATKMYFIHEGIVEVLVVNGQEVVATLSDGCYFGETCLWASGARRPVSVRAETYCNLFSLSATAFARVMDRYPKFKDHVTTVLIDRANRMANIGKRLATDNVQQ
;
A
#
# COMPACT_ATOMS: atom_id res chain seq x y z
N MET A 1 4.22 8.16 -5.77
CA MET A 1 3.38 7.14 -6.45
C MET A 1 1.96 7.66 -6.53
N ARG A 2 1.25 7.49 -7.66
CA ARG A 2 -0.09 8.07 -7.85
C ARG A 2 -1.16 6.97 -7.90
N GLU A 3 -2.31 7.25 -7.30
CA GLU A 3 -3.53 6.46 -7.49
C GLU A 3 -3.91 6.35 -8.97
N GLY A 4 -4.70 5.34 -9.32
CA GLY A 4 -5.13 5.10 -10.70
C GLY A 4 -4.06 4.46 -11.60
N THR A 5 -2.78 4.42 -11.18
CA THR A 5 -1.69 3.80 -11.96
C THR A 5 -1.62 2.29 -11.76
N ALA A 6 -1.01 1.58 -12.72
CA ALA A 6 -0.86 0.13 -12.64
C ALA A 6 0.03 -0.27 -11.45
N ALA A 7 -0.46 -1.20 -10.63
CA ALA A 7 0.31 -1.78 -9.56
C ALA A 7 1.15 -2.96 -10.10
N THR A 8 2.45 -2.73 -10.33
CA THR A 8 3.39 -3.73 -10.91
C THR A 8 4.56 -4.10 -9.99
N LYS A 9 4.79 -3.28 -8.95
CA LYS A 9 5.87 -3.43 -7.97
C LYS A 9 5.41 -2.95 -6.59
N MET A 10 6.01 -3.53 -5.56
CA MET A 10 5.94 -3.10 -4.17
C MET A 10 7.26 -2.44 -3.73
N TYR A 11 7.21 -1.69 -2.64
CA TYR A 11 8.34 -0.95 -2.11
C TYR A 11 8.51 -1.22 -0.61
N PHE A 12 9.75 -1.33 -0.15
CA PHE A 12 10.14 -1.44 1.25
C PHE A 12 10.93 -0.19 1.62
N ILE A 13 10.63 0.39 2.78
CA ILE A 13 11.27 1.61 3.27
C ILE A 13 12.49 1.20 4.07
N HIS A 14 13.68 1.50 3.54
CA HIS A 14 14.92 1.31 4.27
C HIS A 14 15.14 2.46 5.25
N GLU A 15 14.91 3.68 4.77
CA GLU A 15 15.08 4.92 5.53
C GLU A 15 14.13 5.98 4.97
N GLY A 16 13.52 6.78 5.84
CA GLY A 16 12.67 7.91 5.51
C GLY A 16 11.19 7.69 5.83
N ILE A 17 10.37 8.69 5.52
CA ILE A 17 8.95 8.73 5.87
C ILE A 17 8.13 8.98 4.61
N VAL A 18 7.11 8.17 4.41
CA VAL A 18 6.13 8.32 3.34
C VAL A 18 4.71 8.43 3.89
N GLU A 19 3.92 9.29 3.28
CA GLU A 19 2.50 9.47 3.55
C GLU A 19 1.68 8.72 2.50
N VAL A 20 0.62 8.06 2.96
CA VAL A 20 -0.42 7.48 2.11
C VAL A 20 -1.58 8.45 2.05
N LEU A 21 -1.95 8.85 0.82
CA LEU A 21 -2.96 9.86 0.56
C LEU A 21 -4.13 9.31 -0.22
N VAL A 22 -5.32 9.79 0.11
CA VAL A 22 -6.61 9.51 -0.54
C VAL A 22 -7.25 10.81 -1.05
N VAL A 23 -8.41 10.70 -1.71
CA VAL A 23 -9.18 11.85 -2.23
C VAL A 23 -8.30 12.71 -3.14
N ASN A 24 -7.82 12.14 -4.26
CA ASN A 24 -6.93 12.83 -5.20
C ASN A 24 -5.62 13.35 -4.60
N GLY A 25 -5.16 12.76 -3.48
CA GLY A 25 -3.91 13.15 -2.83
C GLY A 25 -4.03 14.35 -1.88
N GLN A 26 -5.24 14.67 -1.42
CA GLN A 26 -5.48 15.80 -0.51
C GLN A 26 -5.50 15.39 0.97
N GLU A 27 -5.89 14.15 1.28
CA GLU A 27 -6.04 13.70 2.67
C GLU A 27 -5.01 12.62 3.01
N VAL A 28 -4.27 12.80 4.11
CA VAL A 28 -3.30 11.81 4.62
C VAL A 28 -4.03 10.83 5.54
N VAL A 29 -3.99 9.55 5.21
CA VAL A 29 -4.66 8.48 5.97
C VAL A 29 -3.72 7.61 6.78
N ALA A 30 -2.44 7.59 6.40
CA ALA A 30 -1.41 6.85 7.12
C ALA A 30 -0.02 7.42 6.82
N THR A 31 0.88 7.26 7.77
CA THR A 31 2.30 7.57 7.63
C THR A 31 3.09 6.28 7.87
N LEU A 32 4.04 5.98 6.98
CA LEU A 32 4.88 4.79 7.02
C LEU A 32 6.34 5.23 7.13
N SER A 33 7.07 4.59 8.03
CA SER A 33 8.49 4.86 8.28
C SER A 33 9.35 3.61 8.04
N ASP A 34 10.63 3.69 8.37
CA ASP A 34 11.62 2.63 8.27
C ASP A 34 11.09 1.25 8.68
N GLY A 35 11.38 0.24 7.87
CA GLY A 35 10.91 -1.14 8.07
C GLY A 35 9.48 -1.39 7.58
N CYS A 36 8.69 -0.35 7.28
CA CYS A 36 7.39 -0.51 6.64
C CYS A 36 7.54 -0.75 5.13
N TYR A 37 6.48 -1.28 4.52
CA TYR A 37 6.39 -1.47 3.08
C TYR A 37 5.03 -1.01 2.55
N PHE A 38 4.92 -0.80 1.24
CA PHE A 38 3.68 -0.40 0.56
C PHE A 38 3.62 -0.88 -0.89
N GLY A 39 2.47 -0.73 -1.54
CA GLY A 39 2.25 -1.16 -2.92
C GLY A 39 1.81 -2.62 -3.06
N GLU A 40 1.36 -3.21 -1.96
CA GLU A 40 0.87 -4.60 -1.88
C GLU A 40 -0.38 -4.87 -2.72
N THR A 41 -1.11 -3.83 -3.13
CA THR A 41 -2.25 -3.96 -4.04
C THR A 41 -1.87 -4.63 -5.36
N CYS A 42 -0.59 -4.53 -5.75
CA CYS A 42 0.00 -5.25 -6.88
C CYS A 42 -0.11 -6.78 -6.76
N LEU A 43 -0.16 -7.31 -5.54
CA LEU A 43 -0.16 -8.74 -5.25
C LEU A 43 -1.57 -9.33 -5.23
N TRP A 44 -2.57 -8.52 -4.89
CA TRP A 44 -3.95 -8.97 -4.71
C TRP A 44 -4.78 -9.00 -5.99
N ALA A 45 -4.54 -8.08 -6.91
CA ALA A 45 -5.29 -8.03 -8.15
C ALA A 45 -4.34 -7.64 -9.29
N SER A 46 -3.85 -8.65 -9.99
CA SER A 46 -3.12 -8.47 -11.24
C SER A 46 -3.97 -7.63 -12.19
N GLY A 47 -3.56 -6.39 -12.47
CA GLY A 47 -4.30 -5.43 -13.30
C GLY A 47 -5.15 -4.40 -12.54
N ALA A 48 -5.20 -4.42 -11.21
CA ALA A 48 -5.89 -3.38 -10.44
C ALA A 48 -5.12 -2.05 -10.42
N ARG A 49 -5.90 -0.97 -10.43
CA ARG A 49 -5.38 0.38 -10.26
C ARG A 49 -5.06 0.63 -8.80
N ARG A 50 -3.99 1.39 -8.55
CA ARG A 50 -3.62 1.81 -7.20
C ARG A 50 -4.77 2.63 -6.58
N PRO A 51 -5.34 2.21 -5.45
CA PRO A 51 -6.47 2.89 -4.82
C PRO A 51 -6.07 4.18 -4.10
N VAL A 52 -4.78 4.34 -3.79
CA VAL A 52 -4.23 5.44 -2.99
C VAL A 52 -2.95 5.97 -3.61
N SER A 53 -2.69 7.24 -3.35
CA SER A 53 -1.43 7.90 -3.68
C SER A 53 -0.44 7.76 -2.52
N VAL A 54 0.85 7.79 -2.81
CA VAL A 54 1.91 7.76 -1.78
C VAL A 54 2.91 8.85 -2.10
N ARG A 55 3.20 9.71 -1.12
CA ARG A 55 4.13 10.83 -1.21
C ARG A 55 5.25 10.64 -0.19
N ALA A 56 6.47 10.99 -0.57
CA ALA A 56 7.57 11.05 0.39
C ALA A 56 7.46 12.36 1.19
N GLU A 57 7.47 12.26 2.50
CA GLU A 57 7.54 13.41 3.41
C GLU A 57 8.99 13.87 3.58
N THR A 58 9.91 12.91 3.67
CA THR A 58 11.36 13.14 3.79
C THR A 58 12.13 12.47 2.64
N TYR A 59 13.45 12.66 2.59
CA TYR A 59 14.29 11.86 1.71
C TYR A 59 14.14 10.38 2.07
N CYS A 60 13.69 9.59 1.09
CA CYS A 60 13.39 8.17 1.29
C CYS A 60 14.33 7.29 0.48
N ASN A 61 14.93 6.30 1.14
CA ASN A 61 15.62 5.19 0.51
C ASN A 61 14.71 3.97 0.47
N LEU A 62 14.40 3.49 -0.73
CA LEU A 62 13.38 2.46 -0.96
C LEU A 62 13.96 1.29 -1.75
N PHE A 63 13.68 0.07 -1.32
CA PHE A 63 13.87 -1.12 -2.14
C PHE A 63 12.60 -1.41 -2.95
N SER A 64 12.74 -1.71 -4.23
CA SER A 64 11.61 -2.09 -5.09
C SER A 64 11.66 -3.57 -5.46
N LEU A 65 10.52 -4.24 -5.41
CA LEU A 65 10.39 -5.64 -5.82
C LEU A 65 9.19 -5.83 -6.75
N SER A 66 9.36 -6.54 -7.85
CA SER A 66 8.25 -6.88 -8.75
C SER A 66 7.33 -7.93 -8.12
N ALA A 67 6.05 -7.92 -8.48
CA ALA A 67 5.12 -8.96 -8.03
C ALA A 67 5.61 -10.38 -8.39
N THR A 68 6.21 -10.55 -9.56
CA THR A 68 6.77 -11.84 -10.00
C THR A 68 7.91 -12.32 -9.11
N ALA A 69 8.81 -11.42 -8.71
CA ALA A 69 9.90 -11.75 -7.80
C ALA A 69 9.37 -12.01 -6.38
N PHE A 70 8.40 -11.22 -5.93
CA PHE A 70 7.75 -11.42 -4.63
C PHE A 70 7.05 -12.78 -4.53
N ALA A 71 6.29 -13.18 -5.56
CA ALA A 71 5.65 -14.50 -5.60
C ALA A 71 6.66 -15.63 -5.45
N ARG A 72 7.81 -15.54 -6.14
CA ARG A 72 8.90 -16.51 -5.99
C ARG A 72 9.50 -16.56 -4.58
N VAL A 73 9.62 -15.41 -3.91
CA VAL A 73 10.09 -15.34 -2.52
C VAL A 73 9.08 -15.98 -1.58
N MET A 74 7.79 -15.72 -1.79
CA MET A 74 6.69 -16.27 -0.99
C MET A 74 6.60 -17.80 -1.12
N ASP A 75 6.87 -18.35 -2.30
CA ASP A 75 6.92 -19.81 -2.52
C ASP A 75 8.12 -20.46 -1.82
N ARG A 76 9.24 -19.73 -1.69
CA ARG A 76 10.44 -20.23 -1.01
C ARG A 76 10.36 -20.13 0.51
N TYR A 77 9.60 -19.17 1.05
CA TYR A 77 9.50 -18.90 2.48
C TYR A 77 8.04 -18.90 2.96
N PRO A 78 7.41 -20.07 3.14
CA PRO A 78 5.99 -20.17 3.47
C PRO A 78 5.62 -19.52 4.81
N LYS A 79 6.51 -19.57 5.82
CA LYS A 79 6.25 -18.88 7.11
C LYS A 79 6.18 -17.36 6.96
N PHE A 80 6.96 -16.79 6.05
CA PHE A 80 6.91 -15.36 5.75
C PHE A 80 5.64 -15.01 5.00
N LYS A 81 5.17 -15.91 4.13
CA LYS A 81 3.92 -15.76 3.39
C LYS A 81 2.70 -15.60 4.30
N ASP A 82 2.63 -16.38 5.39
CA ASP A 82 1.54 -16.25 6.36
C ASP A 82 1.53 -14.87 7.02
N HIS A 83 2.70 -14.40 7.49
CA HIS A 83 2.84 -13.09 8.12
C HIS A 83 2.45 -11.95 7.18
N VAL A 84 2.96 -11.98 5.94
CA VAL A 84 2.57 -10.99 4.93
C VAL A 84 1.06 -11.04 4.70
N THR A 85 0.48 -12.22 4.53
CA THR A 85 -0.96 -12.37 4.27
C THR A 85 -1.81 -11.76 5.38
N THR A 86 -1.43 -11.93 6.64
CA THR A 86 -2.10 -11.27 7.77
C THR A 86 -2.04 -9.74 7.65
N VAL A 87 -0.88 -9.17 7.33
CA VAL A 87 -0.73 -7.71 7.17
C VAL A 87 -1.54 -7.20 5.98
N LEU A 88 -1.61 -7.96 4.87
CA LEU A 88 -2.42 -7.61 3.70
C LEU A 88 -3.91 -7.52 4.06
N ILE A 89 -4.41 -8.51 4.81
CA ILE A 89 -5.81 -8.54 5.26
C ILE A 89 -6.12 -7.36 6.19
N ASP A 90 -5.25 -7.08 7.16
CA ASP A 90 -5.42 -5.96 8.08
C ASP A 90 -5.47 -4.62 7.35
N ARG A 91 -4.55 -4.39 6.41
CA ARG A 91 -4.52 -3.15 5.62
C ARG A 91 -5.75 -3.00 4.72
N ALA A 92 -6.24 -4.08 4.14
CA ALA A 92 -7.46 -4.05 3.36
C ALA A 92 -8.70 -3.70 4.18
N ASN A 93 -8.79 -4.23 5.40
CA ASN A 93 -9.87 -3.89 6.32
C ASN A 93 -9.80 -2.39 6.69
N ARG A 94 -8.60 -1.85 6.91
CA ARG A 94 -8.40 -0.42 7.15
C ARG A 94 -8.84 0.42 5.94
N MET A 95 -8.46 0.01 4.73
CA MET A 95 -8.87 0.69 3.49
C MET A 95 -10.38 0.63 3.23
N ALA A 96 -11.02 -0.51 3.49
CA ALA A 96 -12.47 -0.65 3.40
C ALA A 96 -13.20 0.26 4.40
N ASN A 97 -12.65 0.40 5.61
CA ASN A 97 -13.18 1.31 6.63
C ASN A 97 -12.98 2.79 6.26
N ILE A 98 -11.86 3.15 5.62
CA ILE A 98 -11.65 4.50 5.06
C ILE A 98 -12.68 4.77 3.96
N GLY A 99 -12.88 3.84 3.03
CA GLY A 99 -13.90 3.97 1.98
C GLY A 99 -15.32 4.14 2.54
N LYS A 100 -15.66 3.46 3.64
CA LYS A 100 -16.93 3.66 4.35
C LYS A 100 -17.05 5.03 5.01
N ARG A 101 -15.98 5.51 5.69
CA ARG A 101 -15.96 6.84 6.33
C ARG A 101 -16.16 7.98 5.32
N LEU A 102 -15.42 7.92 4.21
CA LEU A 102 -15.56 8.88 3.12
C LEU A 102 -16.94 8.84 2.43
N ALA A 103 -17.60 7.67 2.40
CA ALA A 103 -18.96 7.54 1.87
C ALA A 103 -20.02 8.10 2.83
N THR A 104 -19.83 8.02 4.15
CA THR A 104 -20.76 8.59 5.14
C THR A 104 -20.69 10.11 5.25
N ASP A 105 -19.53 10.72 4.98
CA ASP A 105 -19.36 12.18 5.06
C ASP A 105 -20.04 12.92 3.88
N ASN A 106 -20.38 12.22 2.79
CA ASN A 106 -21.11 12.77 1.64
C ASN A 106 -22.64 12.73 1.76
N VAL A 107 -23.21 12.31 2.89
CA VAL A 107 -24.68 12.23 3.11
C VAL A 107 -25.20 13.36 4.03
N GLN A 108 -24.34 14.31 4.45
CA GLN A 108 -24.74 15.45 5.28
C GLN A 108 -24.50 16.85 4.66
N GLN A 109 -24.43 16.98 3.33
CA GLN A 109 -24.57 18.28 2.65
C GLN A 109 -25.70 18.25 1.63
#